data_AF-A0A6I9PTQ5-F1
#
_entry.id   AF-A0A6I9PTQ5-F1
#
_cell.length_a   1.000
_cell.length_b   1.000
_cell.length_c   1.000
_cell.angle_alpha   90.00
_cell.angle_beta   90.00
_cell.angle_gamma   90.00
#
_symmetry.space_group_name_H-M   'P 1'
#
loop_
_entity.id
_entity.type
_entity.pdbx_description
1 polymer ?
#
loop_
_entity_poly.entity_id
_entity_poly.type
_entity_poly.pdbx_seq_one_letter_code
_entity_poly.pdbx_strand_id
1 'polypeptide(L)'
;MSLSVNREQRKLTQTPLLKIWVPWVGCNLNRRRGSSVPQFCNSPTMIVMVGLPARGKTYISKKLTRYLNWIGVPTKSFNVGQYRREAVKIYKDFEFFNPENEEAMKIRKACASAALKDVAAYFSKEQGQAAVFDATNTTRERRADILSYAKERGYKVFFVESICDDPEIIAENIKQVKLGSPDYVDRDEDEAMKDFSRRIDCYKSSYMPIDDEKDRY
;
A
#
# COMPACT_ATOMS: atom_id res chain seq x y z
N MET A 1 47.31 -10.01 -37.79
CA MET A 1 46.95 -8.97 -36.81
C MET A 1 46.15 -9.61 -35.69
N SER A 2 46.81 -9.94 -34.58
CA SER A 2 46.20 -10.56 -33.41
C SER A 2 45.61 -9.49 -32.49
N LEU A 3 44.29 -9.48 -32.33
CA LEU A 3 43.58 -8.64 -31.37
C LEU A 3 43.88 -9.13 -29.95
N SER A 4 44.72 -8.39 -29.23
CA SER A 4 44.98 -8.61 -27.80
C SER A 4 43.77 -8.18 -26.98
N VAL A 5 43.05 -9.16 -26.43
CA VAL A 5 41.99 -8.93 -25.44
C VAL A 5 42.67 -8.48 -24.14
N ASN A 6 42.60 -7.18 -23.85
CA ASN A 6 43.15 -6.60 -22.62
C ASN A 6 42.25 -7.01 -21.42
N ARG A 7 42.63 -8.09 -20.71
CA ARG A 7 41.99 -8.48 -19.44
C ARG A 7 42.55 -7.59 -18.33
N GLU A 8 41.90 -6.47 -18.05
CA GLU A 8 42.14 -5.74 -16.80
C GLU A 8 41.80 -6.65 -15.60
N GLN A 9 42.82 -7.08 -14.85
CA GLN A 9 42.65 -7.76 -13.58
C GLN A 9 42.02 -6.79 -12.57
N ARG A 10 40.70 -6.87 -12.40
CA ARG A 10 39.98 -6.12 -11.35
C ARG A 10 40.41 -6.66 -9.98
N LYS A 11 41.33 -5.96 -9.30
CA LYS A 11 41.70 -6.26 -7.92
C LYS A 11 40.45 -6.17 -7.03
N LEU A 12 40.23 -7.17 -6.17
CA LEU A 12 39.13 -7.16 -5.20
C LEU A 12 39.67 -6.71 -3.83
N THR A 13 38.85 -5.99 -3.07
CA THR A 13 39.14 -5.63 -1.68
C THR A 13 37.97 -5.98 -0.78
N GLN A 14 38.26 -6.40 0.44
CA GLN A 14 37.24 -6.81 1.39
C GLN A 14 36.76 -5.61 2.22
N THR A 15 35.44 -5.41 2.32
CA THR A 15 34.87 -4.35 3.17
C THR A 15 35.19 -4.63 4.64
N PRO A 16 35.66 -3.64 5.44
CA PRO A 16 36.07 -3.88 6.82
C PRO A 16 34.99 -4.47 7.73
N LEU A 17 33.73 -4.04 7.56
CA LEU A 17 32.60 -4.41 8.40
C LEU A 17 31.91 -5.70 7.95
N LEU A 18 31.36 -5.70 6.73
CA LEU A 18 30.55 -6.82 6.24
C LEU A 18 31.39 -7.98 5.67
N LYS A 19 32.71 -7.81 5.59
CA LYS A 19 33.65 -8.79 5.03
C LYS A 19 33.30 -9.27 3.60
N ILE A 20 32.57 -8.45 2.84
CA ILE A 20 32.20 -8.71 1.45
C ILE A 20 33.35 -8.29 0.52
N TRP A 21 33.69 -9.15 -0.44
CA TRP A 21 34.66 -8.82 -1.49
C TRP A 21 34.00 -7.93 -2.54
N VAL A 22 34.52 -6.71 -2.72
CA VAL A 22 34.05 -5.75 -3.71
C VAL A 22 35.18 -5.38 -4.67
N PRO A 23 34.88 -5.03 -5.94
CA PRO A 23 35.88 -4.52 -6.86
C PRO A 23 36.56 -3.29 -6.28
N TRP A 24 37.89 -3.24 -6.35
CA TRP A 24 38.67 -2.08 -5.93
C TRP A 24 38.34 -0.92 -6.84
N VAL A 25 37.63 0.06 -6.29
CA VAL A 25 37.39 1.35 -6.93
C VAL A 25 38.37 2.29 -6.25
N GLY A 26 39.35 2.83 -6.99
CA GLY A 26 40.32 3.79 -6.45
C GLY A 26 39.65 4.96 -5.72
N CYS A 27 40.44 5.73 -4.97
CA CYS A 27 40.07 6.75 -3.97
C CYS A 27 39.15 7.91 -4.46
N ASN A 28 37.98 7.60 -5.02
CA ASN A 28 36.91 8.52 -5.37
C ASN A 28 35.77 8.34 -4.37
N LEU A 29 36.04 8.69 -3.12
CA LEU A 29 35.09 8.65 -2.00
C LEU A 29 33.93 9.66 -2.11
N ASN A 30 33.86 10.47 -3.18
CA ASN A 30 32.81 11.47 -3.38
C ASN A 30 31.50 10.92 -3.97
N ARG A 31 31.43 9.64 -4.33
CA ARG A 31 30.17 9.01 -4.71
C ARG A 31 29.83 7.99 -3.63
N ARG A 32 29.15 8.44 -2.56
CA ARG A 32 28.42 7.52 -1.67
C ARG A 32 27.56 6.65 -2.56
N ARG A 33 27.99 5.41 -2.83
CA ARG A 33 27.07 4.39 -3.32
C ARG A 33 26.04 4.29 -2.21
N GLY A 34 24.84 4.82 -2.43
CA GLY A 34 23.69 4.50 -1.59
C GLY A 34 23.70 2.99 -1.40
N SER A 35 23.47 2.53 -0.17
CA SER A 35 23.51 1.11 0.15
C SER A 35 22.78 0.36 -0.97
N SER A 36 23.48 -0.51 -1.69
CA SER A 36 22.81 -1.47 -2.55
C SER A 36 22.12 -2.44 -1.61
N VAL A 37 20.94 -2.02 -1.12
CA VAL A 37 19.97 -2.91 -0.50
C VAL A 37 19.86 -4.06 -1.50
N PRO A 38 20.02 -5.32 -1.08
CA PRO A 38 19.84 -6.44 -2.00
C PRO A 38 18.52 -6.21 -2.75
N GLN A 39 18.61 -6.09 -4.07
CA GLN A 39 17.44 -5.98 -4.93
C GLN A 39 16.78 -7.36 -4.93
N PHE A 40 16.12 -7.73 -3.83
CA PHE A 40 15.25 -8.90 -3.79
C PHE A 40 14.07 -8.72 -4.76
N CYS A 41 13.74 -7.46 -5.10
CA CYS A 41 12.75 -7.11 -6.12
C CYS A 41 13.39 -6.26 -7.23
N ASN A 42 13.48 -6.81 -8.45
CA ASN A 42 13.96 -6.09 -9.64
C ASN A 42 13.09 -4.88 -10.04
N SER A 43 11.88 -4.77 -9.48
CA SER A 43 10.93 -3.67 -9.72
C SER A 43 10.17 -3.38 -8.42
N PRO A 44 9.93 -2.09 -8.08
CA PRO A 44 9.10 -1.73 -6.93
C PRO A 44 7.73 -2.41 -6.99
N THR A 45 7.24 -2.88 -5.84
CA THR A 45 5.99 -3.65 -5.77
C THR A 45 4.93 -2.91 -4.96
N MET A 46 3.77 -2.73 -5.53
CA MET A 46 2.61 -2.16 -4.87
C MET A 46 1.67 -3.29 -4.43
N ILE A 47 1.47 -3.41 -3.12
CA ILE A 47 0.57 -4.38 -2.49
C ILE A 47 -0.78 -3.69 -2.28
N VAL A 48 -1.81 -4.12 -3.00
CA VAL A 48 -3.12 -3.47 -3.00
C VAL A 48 -4.09 -4.27 -2.15
N MET A 49 -4.53 -3.70 -1.03
CA MET A 49 -5.51 -4.34 -0.16
C MET A 49 -6.90 -4.26 -0.77
N VAL A 50 -7.67 -5.34 -0.70
CA VAL A 50 -9.05 -5.42 -1.19
C VAL A 50 -9.96 -6.00 -0.12
N GLY A 51 -11.19 -5.50 -0.04
CA GLY A 51 -12.26 -6.08 0.78
C GLY A 51 -13.08 -5.04 1.53
N LEU A 52 -14.16 -5.49 2.17
CA LEU A 52 -15.11 -4.66 2.89
C LEU A 52 -14.50 -4.00 4.16
N PRO A 53 -15.07 -2.90 4.68
CA PRO A 53 -14.65 -2.35 5.97
C PRO A 53 -14.74 -3.39 7.11
N ALA A 54 -13.95 -3.21 8.18
CA ALA A 54 -13.83 -4.13 9.32
C ALA A 54 -13.35 -5.57 9.00
N ARG A 55 -12.77 -5.81 7.81
CA ARG A 55 -12.15 -7.10 7.42
C ARG A 55 -10.63 -7.14 7.64
N GLY A 56 -10.12 -6.57 8.74
CA GLY A 56 -8.69 -6.69 9.07
C GLY A 56 -7.64 -6.08 8.11
N LYS A 57 -8.01 -5.45 6.98
CA LYS A 57 -7.05 -4.92 5.99
C LYS A 57 -5.96 -4.03 6.55
N THR A 58 -6.31 -3.07 7.41
CA THR A 58 -5.32 -2.18 8.06
C THR A 58 -4.42 -2.94 9.03
N TYR A 59 -4.95 -3.98 9.70
CA TYR A 59 -4.14 -4.85 10.57
C TYR A 59 -3.12 -5.64 9.73
N ILE A 60 -3.57 -6.28 8.66
CA ILE A 60 -2.70 -7.00 7.71
C ILE A 60 -1.65 -6.05 7.13
N SER A 61 -2.06 -4.86 6.67
CA SER A 61 -1.16 -3.84 6.11
C SER A 61 -0.04 -3.46 7.07
N LYS A 62 -0.37 -3.15 8.32
CA LYS A 62 0.61 -2.78 9.36
C LYS A 62 1.54 -3.94 9.70
N LYS A 63 0.99 -5.15 9.87
CA LYS A 63 1.77 -6.35 10.22
C LYS A 63 2.72 -6.76 9.10
N LEU A 64 2.24 -6.71 7.85
CA LEU A 64 3.02 -6.97 6.64
C LEU A 64 4.14 -5.93 6.47
N THR A 65 3.81 -4.65 6.60
CA THR A 65 4.80 -3.56 6.54
C THR A 65 5.88 -3.74 7.61
N ARG A 66 5.51 -4.07 8.85
CA ARG A 66 6.47 -4.33 9.93
C ARG A 66 7.39 -5.51 9.61
N TYR A 67 6.82 -6.60 9.13
CA TYR A 67 7.58 -7.81 8.79
C TYR A 67 8.55 -7.57 7.63
N LEU A 68 8.11 -6.93 6.54
CA LEU A 68 8.95 -6.65 5.38
C LEU A 68 10.12 -5.73 5.74
N ASN A 69 9.87 -4.68 6.54
CA ASN A 69 10.96 -3.84 7.04
C ASN A 69 11.93 -4.62 7.94
N TRP A 70 11.43 -5.53 8.79
CA TRP A 70 12.27 -6.34 9.67
C TRP A 70 13.24 -7.25 8.91
N ILE A 71 12.80 -7.85 7.79
CA ILE A 71 13.68 -8.65 6.92
C ILE A 71 14.55 -7.82 5.97
N GLY A 72 14.48 -6.48 6.04
CA GLY A 72 15.32 -5.56 5.26
C GLY A 72 14.74 -5.13 3.91
N VAL A 73 13.44 -5.28 3.68
CA VAL A 73 12.73 -4.76 2.50
C VAL A 73 12.04 -3.44 2.88
N PRO A 74 12.54 -2.27 2.42
CA PRO A 74 11.96 -0.97 2.73
C PRO A 74 10.49 -0.90 2.27
N THR A 75 9.59 -0.85 3.24
CA THR A 75 8.14 -0.91 3.00
C THR A 75 7.39 0.19 3.74
N LYS A 76 6.41 0.82 3.08
CA LYS A 76 5.55 1.84 3.71
C LYS A 76 4.08 1.58 3.40
N SER A 77 3.20 1.81 4.37
CA SER A 77 1.75 1.69 4.21
C SER A 77 1.10 3.04 3.95
N PHE A 78 0.24 3.11 2.94
CA PHE A 78 -0.51 4.28 2.52
C PHE A 78 -2.00 4.02 2.76
N ASN A 79 -2.54 4.56 3.86
CA ASN A 79 -3.94 4.36 4.24
C ASN A 79 -4.81 5.48 3.67
N VAL A 80 -5.60 5.21 2.64
CA VAL A 80 -6.46 6.21 1.97
C VAL A 80 -7.49 6.83 2.94
N GLY A 81 -7.87 6.10 3.99
CA GLY A 81 -8.73 6.62 5.05
C GLY A 81 -8.11 7.77 5.85
N GLN A 82 -6.78 7.82 5.97
CA GLN A 82 -6.07 8.95 6.58
C GLN A 82 -6.10 10.18 5.68
N TYR A 83 -5.78 10.02 4.39
CA TYR A 83 -5.90 11.10 3.39
C TYR A 83 -7.31 11.71 3.36
N ARG A 84 -8.34 10.86 3.52
CA ARG A 84 -9.73 11.33 3.63
C ARG A 84 -9.98 12.18 4.88
N ARG A 85 -9.44 11.79 6.04
CA ARG A 85 -9.58 12.57 7.29
C ARG A 85 -8.83 13.90 7.24
N GLU A 86 -7.71 13.94 6.52
CA GLU A 86 -6.95 15.17 6.30
C GLU A 86 -7.70 16.13 5.34
N ALA A 87 -8.34 15.58 4.29
CA ALA A 87 -9.14 16.37 3.36
C ALA A 87 -10.50 16.80 3.93
N VAL A 88 -11.14 15.94 4.73
CA VAL A 88 -12.45 16.17 5.34
C VAL A 88 -12.30 16.05 6.86
N LYS A 89 -12.17 17.22 7.51
CA LYS A 89 -11.87 17.31 8.95
C LYS A 89 -12.96 16.75 9.86
N ILE A 90 -14.22 16.80 9.43
CA ILE A 90 -15.38 16.39 10.23
C ILE A 90 -16.10 15.27 9.48
N TYR A 91 -16.11 14.07 10.07
CA TYR A 91 -16.95 12.98 9.62
C TYR A 91 -18.36 13.15 10.18
N LYS A 92 -19.37 13.20 9.31
CA LYS A 92 -20.77 13.29 9.71
C LYS A 92 -21.39 11.91 9.83
N ASP A 93 -21.50 11.17 8.74
CA ASP A 93 -22.23 9.90 8.73
C ASP A 93 -21.83 9.04 7.52
N PHE A 94 -22.43 7.85 7.48
CA PHE A 94 -22.27 6.88 6.41
C PHE A 94 -22.69 7.38 5.03
N GLU A 95 -23.46 8.47 4.90
CA GLU A 95 -23.93 9.01 3.61
C GLU A 95 -22.75 9.46 2.74
N PHE A 96 -21.63 9.85 3.35
CA PHE A 96 -20.37 10.11 2.65
C PHE A 96 -19.87 8.89 1.86
N PHE A 97 -20.24 7.67 2.28
CA PHE A 97 -19.82 6.44 1.62
C PHE A 97 -20.83 5.93 0.59
N ASN A 98 -22.02 6.51 0.51
CA ASN A 98 -23.04 6.14 -0.48
C ASN A 98 -22.47 6.28 -1.91
N PRO A 99 -22.60 5.26 -2.79
CA PRO A 99 -22.19 5.36 -4.19
C PRO A 99 -22.93 6.46 -4.97
N GLU A 100 -24.16 6.81 -4.60
CA GLU A 100 -24.96 7.86 -5.25
C GLU A 100 -24.47 9.29 -4.91
N ASN A 101 -23.63 9.42 -3.88
CA ASN A 101 -23.07 10.72 -3.49
C ASN A 101 -21.86 11.08 -4.37
N GLU A 102 -22.12 11.78 -5.48
CA GLU A 102 -21.08 12.18 -6.44
C GLU A 102 -19.98 13.06 -5.84
N GLU A 103 -20.33 13.98 -4.93
CA GLU A 103 -19.36 14.87 -4.29
C GLU A 103 -18.39 14.07 -3.41
N ALA A 104 -18.92 13.19 -2.57
CA ALA A 104 -18.10 12.33 -1.73
C ALA A 104 -17.28 11.32 -2.56
N MET A 105 -17.82 10.84 -3.68
CA MET A 105 -17.06 10.01 -4.64
C MET A 105 -15.89 10.77 -5.25
N LYS A 106 -16.07 12.03 -5.67
CA LYS A 106 -14.99 12.90 -6.18
C LYS A 106 -13.90 13.10 -5.13
N ILE A 107 -14.27 13.39 -3.88
CA ILE A 107 -13.32 13.55 -2.76
C ILE A 107 -12.55 12.24 -2.52
N ARG A 108 -13.25 11.09 -2.43
CA ARG A 108 -12.61 9.78 -2.23
C ARG A 108 -11.65 9.44 -3.37
N LYS A 109 -12.00 9.75 -4.62
CA LYS A 109 -11.12 9.57 -5.80
C LYS A 109 -9.90 10.48 -5.73
N ALA A 110 -10.06 11.72 -5.27
CA ALA A 110 -8.95 12.65 -5.07
C ALA A 110 -7.98 12.18 -3.97
N CYS A 111 -8.48 11.74 -2.81
CA CYS A 111 -7.66 11.17 -1.72
C CYS A 111 -6.87 9.95 -2.19
N ALA A 112 -7.52 9.09 -2.96
CA ALA A 112 -6.87 7.94 -3.59
C ALA A 112 -5.75 8.34 -4.56
N SER A 113 -5.98 9.35 -5.40
CA SER A 113 -4.96 9.88 -6.32
C SER A 113 -3.78 10.50 -5.58
N ALA A 114 -4.04 11.23 -4.49
CA ALA A 114 -3.00 11.79 -3.63
C ALA A 114 -2.13 10.68 -3.02
N ALA A 115 -2.74 9.64 -2.46
CA ALA A 115 -2.02 8.49 -1.93
C ALA A 115 -1.17 7.78 -2.99
N LEU A 116 -1.66 7.62 -4.23
CA LEU A 116 -0.87 7.05 -5.33
C LEU A 116 0.33 7.94 -5.71
N LYS A 117 0.18 9.27 -5.71
CA LYS A 117 1.29 10.21 -5.94
C LYS A 117 2.38 10.05 -4.87
N ASP A 118 1.98 9.87 -3.62
CA ASP A 118 2.93 9.64 -2.52
C ASP A 118 3.61 8.27 -2.62
N VAL A 119 2.91 7.24 -3.11
CA VAL A 119 3.53 5.94 -3.45
C VAL A 119 4.62 6.12 -4.51
N ALA A 120 4.35 6.88 -5.57
CA ALA A 120 5.35 7.16 -6.60
C ALA A 120 6.53 7.97 -6.06
N ALA A 121 6.28 8.96 -5.19
CA ALA A 121 7.33 9.71 -4.51
C ALA A 121 8.19 8.80 -3.62
N TYR A 122 7.56 7.87 -2.90
CA TYR A 122 8.24 6.90 -2.05
C TYR A 122 9.18 5.98 -2.84
N PHE A 123 8.71 5.44 -3.98
CA PHE A 123 9.54 4.60 -4.84
C PHE A 123 10.68 5.36 -5.53
N SER A 124 10.43 6.60 -5.97
CA SER A 124 11.41 7.37 -6.75
C SER A 124 12.42 8.14 -5.89
N LYS A 125 11.99 8.73 -4.77
CA LYS A 125 12.81 9.63 -3.94
C LYS A 125 13.34 8.95 -2.68
N GLU A 126 12.53 8.10 -2.04
CA GLU A 126 12.87 7.45 -0.76
C GLU A 126 13.51 6.06 -0.94
N GLN A 127 13.73 5.61 -2.18
CA GLN A 127 14.27 4.28 -2.51
C GLN A 127 13.47 3.12 -1.90
N GLY A 128 12.15 3.30 -1.75
CA GLY A 128 11.23 2.25 -1.29
C GLY A 128 11.19 1.05 -2.23
N GLN A 129 11.05 -0.16 -1.69
CA GLN A 129 10.92 -1.39 -2.49
C GLN A 129 9.49 -1.90 -2.55
N ALA A 130 8.71 -1.76 -1.47
CA ALA A 130 7.30 -2.16 -1.44
C ALA A 130 6.40 -1.07 -0.85
N ALA A 131 5.21 -0.88 -1.41
CA ALA A 131 4.22 0.05 -0.89
C ALA A 131 2.90 -0.68 -0.68
N VAL A 132 2.35 -0.63 0.54
CA VAL A 132 1.04 -1.21 0.84
C VAL A 132 -0.02 -0.13 0.67
N PHE A 133 -0.88 -0.27 -0.33
CA PHE A 133 -2.00 0.61 -0.61
C PHE A 133 -3.25 0.11 0.13
N ASP A 134 -3.49 0.65 1.33
CA ASP A 134 -4.57 0.26 2.24
C ASP A 134 -5.84 1.08 1.98
N ALA A 135 -6.76 0.47 1.21
CA ALA A 135 -8.10 0.97 0.94
C ALA A 135 -9.07 -0.20 0.74
N THR A 136 -10.35 0.08 0.48
CA THR A 136 -11.35 -0.97 0.20
C THR A 136 -11.17 -1.60 -1.17
N ASN A 137 -10.91 -0.79 -2.21
CA ASN A 137 -10.66 -1.22 -3.60
C ASN A 137 -11.65 -2.30 -4.10
N THR A 138 -12.91 -2.17 -3.69
CA THR A 138 -13.97 -3.18 -3.85
C THR A 138 -14.53 -3.28 -5.27
N THR A 139 -14.32 -2.27 -6.13
CA THR A 139 -14.82 -2.26 -7.52
C THR A 139 -13.70 -2.61 -8.50
N ARG A 140 -14.07 -3.26 -9.62
CA ARG A 140 -13.11 -3.56 -10.70
C ARG A 140 -12.53 -2.33 -11.36
N GLU A 141 -13.36 -1.32 -11.62
CA GLU A 141 -12.91 -0.03 -12.18
C GLU A 141 -11.76 0.56 -11.35
N ARG A 142 -11.92 0.56 -10.02
CA ARG A 142 -10.89 1.08 -9.11
C ARG A 142 -9.60 0.26 -9.16
N ARG A 143 -9.68 -1.06 -9.27
CA ARG A 143 -8.50 -1.93 -9.42
C ARG A 143 -7.82 -1.72 -10.78
N ALA A 144 -8.59 -1.53 -11.85
CA ALA A 144 -8.09 -1.23 -13.19
C ALA A 144 -7.35 0.13 -13.24
N ASP A 145 -7.87 1.16 -12.58
CA ASP A 145 -7.20 2.46 -12.43
C ASP A 145 -5.83 2.30 -11.75
N ILE A 146 -5.78 1.52 -10.66
CA ILE A 146 -4.55 1.26 -9.90
C ILE A 146 -3.54 0.44 -10.73
N LEU A 147 -4.01 -0.58 -11.46
CA LEU A 147 -3.19 -1.37 -12.37
C LEU A 147 -2.59 -0.52 -13.50
N SER A 148 -3.41 0.33 -14.11
CA SER A 148 -2.97 1.24 -15.18
C SER A 148 -1.90 2.19 -14.66
N TYR A 149 -2.14 2.81 -13.50
CA TYR A 149 -1.18 3.70 -12.83
C TYR A 149 0.17 3.02 -12.54
N ALA A 150 0.13 1.76 -12.11
CA ALA A 150 1.30 0.95 -11.80
C ALA A 150 2.07 0.55 -13.06
N LYS A 151 1.34 0.11 -14.11
CA LYS A 151 1.89 -0.33 -15.40
C LYS A 151 2.66 0.80 -16.08
N GLU A 152 2.12 2.01 -16.10
CA GLU A 152 2.79 3.21 -16.64
C GLU A 152 4.15 3.48 -15.98
N ARG A 153 4.34 3.07 -14.73
CA ARG A 153 5.54 3.32 -13.94
C ARG A 153 6.43 2.09 -13.77
N GLY A 154 6.06 0.97 -14.39
CA GLY A 154 6.80 -0.30 -14.29
C GLY A 154 6.76 -0.92 -12.88
N TYR A 155 5.73 -0.62 -12.09
CA TYR A 155 5.56 -1.24 -10.77
C TYR A 155 4.90 -2.61 -10.91
N LYS A 156 5.32 -3.57 -10.10
CA LYS A 156 4.58 -4.83 -9.93
C LYS A 156 3.39 -4.58 -9.01
N VAL A 157 2.27 -5.24 -9.27
CA VAL A 157 1.08 -5.17 -8.43
C VAL A 157 0.80 -6.53 -7.83
N PHE A 158 0.51 -6.58 -6.54
CA PHE A 158 0.10 -7.78 -5.82
C PHE A 158 -1.16 -7.46 -5.01
N PHE A 159 -2.28 -8.10 -5.33
CA PHE A 159 -3.53 -7.90 -4.60
C PHE A 159 -3.60 -8.81 -3.38
N VAL A 160 -4.11 -8.28 -2.27
CA VAL A 160 -4.42 -9.03 -1.05
C VAL A 160 -5.85 -8.76 -0.67
N GLU A 161 -6.74 -9.71 -0.98
CA GLU A 161 -8.14 -9.63 -0.59
C GLU A 161 -8.37 -10.29 0.77
N SER A 162 -9.09 -9.58 1.67
CA SER A 162 -9.56 -10.15 2.93
C SER A 162 -11.07 -10.28 2.91
N ILE A 163 -11.50 -11.54 2.80
CA ILE A 163 -12.89 -11.97 2.88
C ILE A 163 -13.09 -12.62 4.26
N CYS A 164 -14.17 -12.23 4.91
CA CYS A 164 -14.68 -12.84 6.12
C CYS A 164 -16.18 -12.60 6.07
N ASP A 165 -16.99 -13.53 6.55
CA ASP A 165 -18.46 -13.39 6.60
C ASP A 165 -19.01 -13.62 8.02
N ASP A 166 -18.12 -13.95 8.96
CA ASP A 166 -18.46 -14.17 10.36
C ASP A 166 -18.85 -12.85 11.04
N PRO A 167 -20.12 -12.71 11.52
CA PRO A 167 -20.60 -11.50 12.15
C PRO A 167 -19.94 -11.21 13.51
N GLU A 168 -19.50 -12.23 14.25
CA GLU A 168 -18.84 -12.05 15.54
C GLU A 168 -17.47 -11.39 15.34
N ILE A 169 -16.71 -11.87 14.35
CA ILE A 169 -15.40 -11.28 13.99
C ILE A 169 -15.57 -9.84 13.49
N ILE A 170 -16.63 -9.55 12.72
CA ILE A 170 -16.91 -8.18 12.27
C ILE A 170 -17.18 -7.28 13.47
N ALA A 171 -18.08 -7.70 14.35
CA ALA A 171 -18.51 -6.91 15.48
C ALA A 171 -17.33 -6.59 16.40
N GLU A 172 -16.49 -7.59 16.69
CA GLU A 172 -15.28 -7.41 17.49
C GLU A 172 -14.29 -6.45 16.82
N ASN A 173 -14.08 -6.57 15.51
CA ASN A 173 -13.21 -5.66 14.75
C ASN A 173 -13.73 -4.22 14.74
N ILE A 174 -15.04 -4.01 14.70
CA ILE A 174 -15.65 -2.67 14.79
C ILE A 174 -15.42 -2.13 16.20
N LYS A 175 -15.76 -2.90 17.23
CA LYS A 175 -15.65 -2.49 18.62
C LYS A 175 -14.22 -2.13 19.02
N GLN A 176 -13.26 -3.00 18.73
CA GLN A 176 -11.87 -2.81 19.14
C GLN A 176 -11.14 -1.68 18.39
N VAL A 177 -11.43 -1.48 17.10
CA VAL A 177 -10.57 -0.66 16.22
C VAL A 177 -11.29 0.52 15.59
N LYS A 178 -12.62 0.45 15.41
CA LYS A 178 -13.37 1.47 14.67
C LYS A 178 -14.07 2.46 15.58
N LEU A 179 -14.59 2.03 16.72
CA LEU A 179 -15.17 2.94 17.71
C LEU A 179 -14.12 3.91 18.27
N GLY A 180 -12.92 3.42 18.59
CA GLY A 180 -11.80 4.28 19.00
C GLY A 180 -11.13 5.09 17.88
N SER A 181 -11.70 5.12 16.66
CA SER A 181 -11.12 5.86 15.55
C SER A 181 -11.50 7.35 15.59
N PRO A 182 -10.70 8.25 14.98
CA PRO A 182 -11.01 9.68 14.93
C PRO A 182 -12.37 10.02 14.29
N ASP A 183 -12.97 9.07 13.57
CA ASP A 183 -14.27 9.25 12.94
C ASP A 183 -15.43 9.24 13.97
N TYR A 184 -15.25 8.69 15.18
CA TYR A 184 -16.32 8.45 16.15
C TYR A 184 -16.03 8.93 17.59
N VAL A 185 -15.02 9.79 17.79
CA VAL A 185 -14.52 10.20 19.13
C VAL A 185 -15.61 10.75 20.06
N ASP A 186 -16.57 11.49 19.52
CA ASP A 186 -17.63 12.14 20.30
C ASP A 186 -19.01 11.46 20.14
N ARG A 187 -19.03 10.18 19.74
CA ARG A 187 -20.27 9.43 19.52
C ARG A 187 -20.46 8.31 20.53
N ASP A 188 -21.73 8.03 20.81
CA ASP A 188 -22.12 6.84 21.55
C ASP A 188 -21.75 5.55 20.79
N GLU A 189 -21.38 4.50 21.52
CA GLU A 189 -20.93 3.23 20.93
C GLU A 189 -22.02 2.59 20.06
N ASP A 190 -23.29 2.64 20.47
CA ASP A 190 -24.40 2.03 19.73
C ASP A 190 -24.70 2.82 18.45
N GLU A 191 -24.62 4.16 18.50
CA GLU A 191 -24.80 5.00 17.32
C GLU A 191 -23.67 4.82 16.32
N ALA A 192 -22.41 4.78 16.79
CA ALA A 192 -21.25 4.54 15.96
C ALA A 192 -21.27 3.14 15.33
N MET A 193 -21.74 2.13 16.06
CA MET A 193 -21.93 0.77 15.54
C MET A 193 -22.99 0.72 14.42
N LYS A 194 -24.12 1.41 14.59
CA LYS A 194 -25.17 1.53 13.58
C LYS A 194 -24.69 2.25 12.33
N ASP A 195 -23.98 3.38 12.49
CA ASP A 195 -23.39 4.13 11.38
C ASP A 195 -22.38 3.27 10.61
N PHE A 196 -21.48 2.59 11.32
CA PHE A 196 -20.47 1.75 10.69
C PHE A 196 -21.08 0.54 9.96
N SER A 197 -22.15 -0.02 10.50
CA SER A 197 -22.89 -1.11 9.84
C SER A 197 -23.51 -0.65 8.52
N ARG A 198 -24.18 0.51 8.49
CA ARG A 198 -24.72 1.11 7.26
C ARG A 198 -23.62 1.44 6.27
N ARG A 199 -22.48 1.93 6.75
CA ARG A 199 -21.29 2.15 5.92
C ARG A 199 -20.80 0.86 5.26
N ILE A 200 -20.79 -0.27 5.96
CA ILE A 200 -20.44 -1.57 5.35
C ILE A 200 -21.44 -1.90 4.23
N ASP A 201 -22.73 -1.68 4.46
CA ASP A 201 -23.78 -1.99 3.48
C ASP A 201 -23.66 -1.13 2.21
N CYS A 202 -23.25 0.13 2.30
CA CYS A 202 -22.91 0.96 1.13
C CYS A 202 -21.81 0.35 0.26
N TYR A 203 -20.84 -0.34 0.86
CA TYR A 203 -19.78 -1.02 0.11
C TYR A 203 -20.21 -2.40 -0.41
N LYS A 204 -21.10 -3.11 0.30
CA LYS A 204 -21.61 -4.42 -0.14
C LYS A 204 -22.34 -4.32 -1.47
N SER A 205 -23.14 -3.27 -1.69
CA SER A 205 -23.93 -3.11 -2.92
C SER A 205 -23.09 -3.00 -4.20
N SER A 206 -21.84 -2.55 -4.08
CA SER A 206 -20.91 -2.35 -5.20
C SER A 206 -19.69 -3.27 -5.14
N TYR A 207 -19.66 -4.22 -4.22
CA TYR A 207 -18.50 -5.09 -4.03
C TYR A 207 -18.41 -6.15 -5.11
N MET A 208 -17.28 -6.14 -5.82
CA MET A 208 -16.91 -7.14 -6.81
C MET A 208 -15.63 -7.84 -6.31
N PRO A 209 -15.73 -9.05 -5.74
CA PRO A 209 -14.55 -9.78 -5.26
C PRO A 209 -13.54 -10.04 -6.38
N ILE A 210 -12.30 -10.38 -6.02
CA ILE A 210 -11.29 -10.74 -7.00
C ILE A 210 -11.68 -12.08 -7.64
N ASP A 211 -11.59 -12.13 -8.97
CA ASP A 211 -11.96 -13.29 -9.78
C ASP A 211 -10.74 -13.66 -10.65
N ASP A 212 -10.18 -14.86 -10.44
CA ASP A 212 -8.95 -15.31 -11.09
C ASP A 212 -9.04 -15.38 -12.62
N GLU A 213 -10.25 -15.51 -13.18
CA GLU A 213 -10.46 -15.52 -14.63
C GLU A 213 -10.61 -14.11 -15.18
N LYS A 214 -11.41 -13.27 -14.52
CA LYS A 214 -11.75 -11.93 -15.01
C LYS A 214 -10.71 -10.87 -14.67
N ASP A 215 -9.92 -11.07 -13.62
CA ASP A 215 -8.89 -10.12 -13.15
C ASP A 215 -7.46 -10.60 -13.51
N ARG A 216 -7.32 -11.52 -14.48
CA ARG A 216 -6.04 -12.14 -14.87
C ARG A 216 -5.13 -11.24 -15.73
N TYR A 217 -5.67 -10.17 -16.33
CA TYR A 217 -4.99 -9.34 -17.34
C TYR A 217 -5.00 -7.85 -17.00
#